data_AF-A0A9P6AGU8-F1
#
_entry.id   AF-A0A9P6AGU8-F1
#
_cell.length_a   1.000
_cell.length_b   1.000
_cell.length_c   1.000
_cell.angle_alpha   90.00
_cell.angle_beta   90.00
_cell.angle_gamma   90.00
#
_symmetry.space_group_name_H-M   'P 1'
#
loop_
_entity.id
_entity.type
_entity.pdbx_description
1 polymer ?
#
loop_
_entity_poly.entity_id
_entity_poly.type
_entity_poly.pdbx_seq_one_letter_code
_entity_poly.pdbx_strand_id
1 'polypeptide(L)' 'LFLLSTQAGGLGINVVEMDTVIFHDQDWNPQMDLQAQDRAHHIRETRPVLIFRII' A
#
# COMPACT_ATOMS: atom_id res chain seq x y z
N LEU A 1 -2.58 -13.33 -2.86
CA LEU A 1 -3.48 -12.25 -2.41
C LEU A 1 -3.25 -12.06 -0.92
N PHE A 2 -2.78 -10.88 -0.52
CA PHE A 2 -2.52 -10.54 0.88
C PHE A 2 -3.45 -9.40 1.26
N LEU A 3 -4.29 -9.60 2.28
CA LEU A 3 -5.29 -8.64 2.70
C LEU A 3 -4.83 -8.00 4.01
N LEU A 4 -4.74 -6.68 4.02
CA LEU A 4 -4.37 -5.87 5.17
C LEU A 4 -5.33 -4.70 5.28
N SER A 5 -5.59 -4.25 6.50
CA SER A 5 -6.22 -2.95 6.71
C SER A 5 -5.22 -1.83 6.42
N THR A 6 -5.71 -0.70 5.90
CA THR A 6 -4.90 0.48 5.60
C THR A 6 -4.07 0.93 6.80
N GLN A 7 -4.69 0.92 7.99
CA GLN A 7 -4.03 1.27 9.25
C GLN A 7 -2.89 0.29 9.63
N ALA A 8 -3.07 -1.01 9.42
CA ALA A 8 -2.03 -2.01 9.69
C ALA A 8 -0.89 -1.94 8.67
N GLY A 9 -1.20 -1.61 7.41
CA GLY A 9 -0.21 -1.39 6.36
C GLY A 9 0.68 -0.16 6.60
N GLY A 10 0.10 0.92 7.15
CA GLY A 10 0.84 2.16 7.45
C GLY A 10 1.82 2.06 8.64
N LEU A 11 1.54 1.19 9.62
CA LEU A 11 2.19 1.23 10.94
C LEU A 11 3.43 0.35 11.14
N GLY A 12 3.83 -0.49 10.18
CA GLY A 12 5.13 -1.17 10.29
C GLY A 12 5.26 -2.57 9.73
N ILE A 13 4.33 -3.05 8.91
CA ILE A 13 4.54 -4.31 8.19
C ILE A 13 5.48 -4.03 7.01
N ASN A 14 6.57 -4.79 6.93
CA ASN A 14 7.47 -4.75 5.79
C ASN A 14 6.94 -5.68 4.69
N VAL A 15 6.23 -5.11 3.73
CA VAL A 15 5.63 -5.87 2.62
C VAL A 15 6.60 -5.81 1.43
N VAL A 16 7.64 -6.64 1.49
CA VAL A 16 8.66 -6.74 0.42
C VAL A 16 8.06 -7.56 -0.73
N GLU A 17 8.22 -7.12 -1.98
CA GLU A 17 7.75 -7.79 -3.21
C GLU A 17 6.23 -7.68 -3.49
N MET A 18 5.65 -6.49 -3.39
CA MET A 18 4.25 -6.23 -3.78
C MET A 18 4.17 -5.60 -5.17
N ASP A 19 3.50 -6.28 -6.10
CA ASP A 19 3.30 -5.76 -7.47
C ASP A 19 2.05 -4.89 -7.62
N THR A 20 1.02 -5.13 -6.80
CA THR A 20 -0.28 -4.46 -6.94
C THR A 20 -0.91 -4.21 -5.58
N VAL A 21 -1.31 -2.96 -5.35
CA VAL A 21 -2.01 -2.48 -4.15
C VAL A 21 -3.40 -2.04 -4.56
N ILE A 22 -4.42 -2.51 -3.86
CA ILE A 22 -5.80 -2.13 -4.08
C ILE A 22 -6.35 -1.53 -2.79
N PHE A 23 -6.67 -0.24 -2.82
CA PHE A 23 -7.42 0.42 -1.75
C PHE A 23 -8.90 0.15 -1.95
N HIS A 24 -9.50 -0.60 -1.02
CA HIS A 24 -10.93 -0.88 -1.00
C HIS A 24 -11.74 0.29 -0.44
N ASP A 25 -11.23 0.92 0.62
CA ASP A 25 -11.84 2.08 1.27
C ASP A 25 -10.75 3.12 1.57
N GLN A 26 -11.11 4.40 1.57
CA GLN A 26 -10.20 5.50 1.88
C GLN A 26 -10.29 5.89 3.36
N ASP A 27 -9.14 6.06 4.00
CA ASP A 27 -9.10 6.74 5.29
C ASP A 27 -9.37 8.24 5.12
N TRP A 28 -10.01 8.85 6.12
CA TRP A 28 -10.21 10.31 6.17
C TRP A 28 -8.89 11.08 6.15
N ASN A 29 -7.80 10.45 6.62
CA ASN A 29 -6.47 11.02 6.62
C ASN A 29 -5.66 10.56 5.39
N PRO A 30 -5.46 11.43 4.38
CA PRO A 30 -4.72 11.07 3.16
C PRO A 30 -3.26 10.72 3.40
N GLN A 31 -2.67 11.17 4.53
CA GLN A 31 -1.29 10.84 4.89
C GLN A 31 -1.11 9.35 5.16
N MET A 32 -2.17 8.67 5.63
CA MET A 32 -2.13 7.24 5.95
C MET A 32 -2.07 6.39 4.68
N ASP A 33 -2.87 6.75 3.67
CA ASP A 33 -2.83 6.14 2.34
C ASP A 33 -1.46 6.33 1.68
N LEU A 34 -0.89 7.54 1.75
CA LEU A 34 0.44 7.84 1.21
C LEU A 34 1.52 7.00 1.88
N GLN A 35 1.45 6.90 3.22
CA GLN A 35 2.38 6.05 3.97
C GLN A 35 2.24 4.57 3.57
N ALA A 36 1.03 4.06 3.36
CA ALA A 36 0.81 2.69 2.90
C ALA A 36 1.37 2.47 1.48
N GLN A 37 1.29 3.46 0.59
CA GLN A 37 1.88 3.40 -0.76
C GLN A 37 3.41 3.37 -0.71
N ASP A 38 4.04 4.23 0.09
CA ASP A 38 5.50 4.26 0.27
C ASP A 38 6.04 2.93 0.83
N ARG A 39 5.22 2.19 1.58
CA ARG A 39 5.59 0.86 2.08
C ARG A 39 5.57 -0.22 1.00
N ALA A 40 4.62 -0.12 0.07
CA ALA A 40 4.58 -1.02 -1.08
C ALA A 40 5.67 -0.67 -2.11
N HIS A 41 6.06 0.61 -2.19
CA HIS A 41 7.08 1.08 -3.12
C HIS A 41 8.49 0.93 -2.54
N HIS A 42 9.16 -0.18 -2.84
CA HIS A 42 10.49 -0.44 -2.31
C HIS A 42 11.63 -0.06 -3.28
N ILE A 43 12.75 0.45 -2.75
CA ILE A 43 13.91 0.92 -3.56
C ILE A 43 14.56 -0.16 -4.41
N ARG A 44 14.34 -1.43 -4.06
CA ARG A 44 14.87 -2.61 -4.77
C ARG A 44 13.84 -3.25 -5.68
N GLU A 45 12.63 -2.70 -5.76
CA GLU A 45 11.61 -3.24 -6.64
C GLU A 45 12.01 -2.96 -8.10
N THR A 46 12.10 -4.02 -8.89
CA THR A 46 12.45 -3.94 -10.33
C THR A 46 11.21 -3.80 -11.21
N ARG A 47 10.03 -4.01 -10.62
CA ARG A 47 8.74 -4.00 -11.30
C ARG A 47 7.93 -2.78 -10.88
N PRO A 48 7.16 -2.19 -11.80
CA PRO A 48 6.30 -1.07 -11.45
C PRO A 48 5.19 -1.52 -10.50
N VAL A 49 5.04 -0.83 -9.37
CA VAL A 49 3.96 -1.07 -8.41
C VAL A 49 2.69 -0.39 -8.91
N LEU A 50 1.64 -1.18 -9.14
CA LEU A 50 0.33 -0.66 -9.56
C LEU A 50 -0.53 -0.37 -8.34
N ILE A 51 -1.06 0.86 -8.27
CA ILE A 51 -1.95 1.28 -7.18
C ILE A 51 -3.33 1.55 -7.78
N PHE A 52 -4.31 0.76 -7.35
CA PHE A 52 -5.71 0.93 -7.72
C PHE A 52 -6.50 1.42 -6.51
N ARG A 53 -7.42 2.33 -6.76
CA ARG A 53 -8.39 2.81 -5.77
C ARG A 53 -9.77 2.47 -6.29
N ILE A 54 -10.51 1.68 -5.53
CA ILE A 54 -11.91 1.41 -5.79
C ILE A 54 -12.70 2.56 -5.15
N ILE A 55 -13.62 3.14 -5.92
CA ILE A 55 -14.50 4.25 -5.52
C ILE A 55 -15.93 3.74 -5.58
#